data_AF-A0A9R0QM43-F1
#
_entry.id   AF-A0A9R0QM43-F1
#
_cell.length_a   1.000
_cell.length_b   1.000
_cell.length_c   1.000
_cell.angle_alpha   90.00
_cell.angle_beta   90.00
_cell.angle_gamma   90.00
#
_symmetry.space_group_name_H-M   'P 1'
#
loop_
_entity.id
_entity.type
_entity.pdbx_description
1 polymer ?
#
loop_
_entity_poly.entity_id
_entity_poly.type
_entity_poly.pdbx_seq_one_letter_code
_entity_poly.pdbx_strand_id
1 'polypeptide(L)'
;MNTMLSENAERKPRVLHNLQKQLDEAVLDMQLYEKALDVFEDDPATAGILHDHLLRTMATPVVNKILFSLDKDNKLKNGMEFEDSEEQDVQLSSTERTFLAKNLPGQLSSKAQALIEAVEGKVCL
;
A
#
# COMPACT_ATOMS: atom_id res chain seq x y z
N MET A 1 -23.60 0.18 22.83
CA MET A 1 -23.03 -0.55 21.68
C MET A 1 -23.21 0.16 20.34
N ASN A 2 -24.15 1.12 20.19
CA ASN A 2 -24.40 1.80 18.90
C ASN A 2 -23.55 3.05 18.63
N THR A 3 -23.00 3.71 19.64
CA THR A 3 -22.29 5.00 19.48
C THR A 3 -20.96 4.84 18.73
N MET A 4 -20.15 3.83 19.09
CA MET A 4 -18.88 3.55 18.41
C MET A 4 -19.04 3.15 16.93
N LEU A 5 -20.06 2.34 16.61
CA LEU A 5 -20.33 1.98 15.22
C LEU A 5 -20.79 3.19 14.39
N SER A 6 -21.53 4.12 15.00
CA SER A 6 -21.94 5.37 14.36
C SER A 6 -20.74 6.28 14.10
N GLU A 7 -19.85 6.47 15.07
CA GLU A 7 -18.63 7.26 14.90
C GLU A 7 -17.69 6.64 13.86
N ASN A 8 -17.54 5.31 13.86
CA ASN A 8 -16.73 4.61 12.87
C ASN A 8 -17.30 4.75 11.45
N ALA A 9 -18.62 4.80 11.32
CA ALA A 9 -19.28 5.03 10.03
C ALA A 9 -18.97 6.42 9.45
N GLU A 10 -18.71 7.41 10.29
CA GLU A 10 -18.29 8.76 9.86
C GLU A 10 -16.79 8.86 9.56
N ARG A 11 -15.95 8.07 10.25
CA ARG A 11 -14.49 8.06 10.06
C ARG A 11 -14.05 7.27 8.84
N LYS A 12 -14.71 6.15 8.53
CA LYS A 12 -14.37 5.26 7.42
C LYS A 12 -14.25 5.98 6.06
N PRO A 13 -15.21 6.83 5.64
CA PRO A 13 -15.09 7.56 4.38
C PRO A 13 -13.83 8.44 4.31
N ARG A 14 -13.41 9.01 5.43
CA ARG A 14 -12.20 9.86 5.50
C ARG A 14 -10.94 9.05 5.25
N VAL A 15 -10.84 7.84 5.80
CA VAL A 15 -9.70 6.92 5.56
C VAL A 15 -9.55 6.60 4.08
N LEU A 16 -10.65 6.23 3.43
CA LEU A 16 -10.62 5.87 2.00
C LEU A 16 -10.37 7.09 1.11
N HIS A 17 -10.93 8.25 1.46
CA HIS A 17 -10.68 9.50 0.74
C HIS A 17 -9.20 9.94 0.85
N ASN A 18 -8.61 9.85 2.03
CA ASN A 18 -7.19 10.16 2.23
C ASN A 18 -6.30 9.21 1.43
N LEU A 19 -6.60 7.91 1.46
CA LEU A 19 -5.89 6.92 0.66
C LEU A 19 -5.98 7.24 -0.83
N GLN A 20 -7.18 7.58 -1.34
CA GLN A 20 -7.35 7.96 -2.74
C GLN A 20 -6.49 9.17 -3.10
N LYS A 21 -6.52 10.23 -2.29
CA LYS A 21 -5.69 11.42 -2.50
C LYS A 21 -4.19 11.09 -2.55
N GLN A 22 -3.73 10.23 -1.63
CA GLN A 22 -2.32 9.81 -1.60
C GLN A 22 -1.93 8.96 -2.82
N LEU A 23 -2.86 8.13 -3.33
CA LEU A 23 -2.62 7.41 -4.60
C LEU A 23 -2.57 8.37 -5.78
N ASP A 24 -3.48 9.34 -5.85
CA ASP A 24 -3.51 10.34 -6.92
C ASP A 24 -2.20 11.14 -6.96
N GLU A 25 -1.66 11.50 -5.78
CA GLU A 25 -0.35 12.15 -5.65
C GLU A 25 0.79 11.23 -6.13
N ALA A 26 0.73 9.93 -5.85
CA ALA A 26 1.75 8.96 -6.25
C ALA A 26 1.69 8.55 -7.74
N VAL A 27 0.59 8.81 -8.45
CA VAL A 27 0.45 8.46 -9.88
C VAL A 27 1.56 9.10 -10.71
N LEU A 28 1.91 10.35 -10.45
CA LEU A 28 2.95 11.04 -11.21
C LEU A 28 4.32 10.37 -11.02
N ASP A 29 4.64 9.95 -9.80
CA ASP A 29 5.88 9.24 -9.50
C ASP A 29 5.93 7.87 -10.19
N MET A 30 4.79 7.16 -10.26
CA MET A 30 4.68 5.89 -10.98
C MET A 30 4.81 6.05 -12.50
N GLN A 31 4.30 7.15 -13.07
CA GLN A 31 4.50 7.46 -14.49
C GLN A 31 5.96 7.78 -14.78
N LEU A 32 6.64 8.50 -13.87
CA LEU A 32 8.07 8.76 -14.01
C LEU A 32 8.88 7.46 -13.94
N TYR A 33 8.49 6.53 -13.08
CA TYR A 33 9.07 5.18 -13.04
C TYR A 33 8.95 4.49 -14.41
N GLU A 34 7.75 4.40 -14.98
CA GLU A 34 7.55 3.80 -16.30
C GLU A 34 8.46 4.43 -17.36
N LYS A 35 8.51 5.77 -17.41
CA LYS A 35 9.37 6.50 -18.36
C LYS A 35 10.86 6.26 -18.14
N ALA A 36 11.29 6.05 -16.90
CA ALA A 36 12.69 5.75 -16.60
C ALA A 36 13.09 4.36 -17.11
N LEU A 37 12.19 3.38 -17.08
CA LEU A 37 12.43 2.05 -17.65
C LEU A 37 12.50 2.09 -19.18
N ASP A 38 11.66 2.92 -19.84
CA ASP A 38 11.69 3.10 -21.30
C ASP A 38 13.09 3.53 -21.80
N VAL A 39 13.85 4.30 -21.00
CA VAL A 39 15.22 4.74 -21.36
C VAL A 39 16.20 3.57 -21.50
N PHE A 40 15.94 2.44 -20.83
CA PHE A 40 16.79 1.26 -20.82
C PHE A 40 16.15 0.08 -21.55
N GLU A 41 15.18 0.30 -22.45
CA GLU A 41 14.48 -0.77 -23.17
C GLU A 41 15.44 -1.70 -23.93
N ASP A 42 16.55 -1.16 -24.44
CA ASP A 42 17.59 -1.89 -25.17
C ASP A 42 18.67 -2.53 -24.26
N ASP A 43 18.64 -2.28 -22.93
CA ASP A 43 19.55 -2.87 -21.94
C ASP A 43 18.77 -3.56 -20.79
N PRO A 44 18.32 -4.82 -21.01
CA PRO A 44 17.53 -5.55 -20.03
C PRO A 44 18.22 -5.77 -18.68
N ALA A 45 19.56 -5.81 -18.66
CA ALA A 45 20.31 -6.03 -17.43
C ALA A 45 20.21 -4.80 -16.51
N THR A 46 20.42 -3.61 -17.06
CA THR A 46 20.28 -2.35 -16.32
C THR A 46 18.81 -2.06 -16.01
N ALA A 47 17.90 -2.32 -16.95
CA ALA A 47 16.46 -2.16 -16.74
C ALA A 47 15.95 -2.99 -15.55
N GLY A 48 16.40 -4.25 -15.41
CA GLY A 48 16.04 -5.11 -14.28
C GLY A 48 16.52 -4.57 -12.93
N ILE A 49 17.76 -4.06 -12.86
CA ILE A 49 18.31 -3.45 -11.63
C ILE A 49 17.53 -2.17 -11.27
N LEU A 50 17.21 -1.35 -12.28
CA LEU A 50 16.43 -0.12 -12.07
C LEU A 50 15.01 -0.44 -11.61
N HIS A 51 14.37 -1.45 -12.20
CA HIS A 51 13.05 -1.94 -11.82
C HIS A 51 13.03 -2.36 -10.34
N ASP A 52 13.96 -3.23 -9.92
CA ASP A 52 14.06 -3.67 -8.52
C ASP A 52 14.30 -2.51 -7.56
N HIS A 53 15.13 -1.54 -7.96
CA HIS A 53 15.38 -0.35 -7.16
C HIS A 53 14.11 0.47 -6.97
N LEU A 54 13.38 0.75 -8.05
CA LEU A 54 12.19 1.59 -8.02
C LEU A 54 11.00 0.91 -7.31
N LEU A 55 10.87 -0.42 -7.39
CA LEU A 55 9.95 -1.17 -6.53
C LEU A 55 10.25 -0.98 -5.04
N ARG A 56 11.53 -0.98 -4.67
CA ARG A 56 11.97 -0.83 -3.27
C ARG A 56 11.87 0.61 -2.76
N THR A 57 12.22 1.60 -3.58
CA THR A 57 12.30 3.00 -3.13
C THR A 57 11.03 3.80 -3.37
N MET A 58 10.29 3.51 -4.44
CA MET A 58 9.09 4.28 -4.83
C MET A 58 7.79 3.52 -4.56
N ALA A 59 7.71 2.24 -4.93
CA ALA A 59 6.47 1.47 -4.76
C ALA A 59 6.22 1.03 -3.30
N THR A 60 7.26 0.65 -2.57
CA THR A 60 7.13 0.18 -1.17
C THR A 60 6.43 1.19 -0.23
N PRO A 61 6.76 2.50 -0.24
CA PRO A 61 6.02 3.49 0.56
C PRO A 61 4.52 3.54 0.22
N VAL A 62 4.16 3.41 -1.06
CA VAL A 62 2.76 3.36 -1.49
C VAL A 62 2.06 2.10 -0.98
N VAL A 63 2.73 0.94 -1.06
CA VAL A 63 2.22 -0.32 -0.50
C VAL A 63 2.00 -0.21 1.00
N ASN A 64 2.91 0.42 1.74
CA ASN A 64 2.75 0.62 3.18
C ASN A 64 1.48 1.42 3.51
N LYS A 65 1.26 2.53 2.79
CA LYS A 65 0.05 3.37 2.94
C LYS A 65 -1.21 2.57 2.64
N ILE A 66 -1.24 1.82 1.53
CA ILE A 66 -2.38 0.95 1.17
C ILE A 66 -2.68 -0.06 2.28
N LEU A 67 -1.67 -0.80 2.76
CA LEU A 67 -1.86 -1.83 3.78
C LEU A 67 -2.37 -1.24 5.09
N PHE A 68 -1.81 -0.11 5.52
CA PHE A 68 -2.18 0.57 6.75
C PHE A 68 -3.61 1.13 6.69
N SER A 69 -3.98 1.81 5.59
CA SER A 69 -5.33 2.34 5.41
C SER A 69 -6.38 1.23 5.30
N LEU A 70 -6.06 0.12 4.64
CA LEU A 70 -6.97 -1.03 4.56
C LEU A 70 -7.14 -1.74 5.91
N ASP A 71 -6.08 -1.86 6.70
CA ASP A 71 -6.16 -2.37 8.07
C ASP A 71 -7.04 -1.47 8.95
N LYS A 72 -6.87 -0.15 8.86
CA LYS A 72 -7.71 0.84 9.55
C LYS A 72 -9.18 0.71 9.16
N ASP A 73 -9.50 0.64 7.86
CA ASP A 73 -10.87 0.41 7.38
C ASP A 73 -11.45 -0.92 7.89
N ASN A 74 -10.65 -2.00 7.92
CA ASN A 74 -11.07 -3.29 8.45
C ASN A 74 -11.35 -3.23 9.96
N LYS A 75 -10.50 -2.57 10.75
CA LYS A 75 -10.70 -2.36 12.19
C LYS A 75 -11.96 -1.56 12.47
N LEU A 76 -12.18 -0.45 11.74
CA LEU A 76 -13.38 0.38 11.87
C LEU A 76 -14.66 -0.41 11.58
N LYS A 77 -14.65 -1.25 10.53
CA LYS A 77 -15.77 -2.16 10.19
C LYS A 77 -16.08 -3.17 11.30
N ASN A 78 -15.07 -3.62 12.03
CA ASN A 78 -15.22 -4.58 13.11
C ASN A 78 -15.48 -3.92 14.48
N GLY A 79 -15.69 -2.59 14.52
CA GLY A 79 -15.98 -1.86 15.75
C GLY A 79 -14.77 -1.72 16.68
N MET A 80 -13.55 -1.86 16.15
CA MET A 80 -12.31 -1.68 16.91
C MET A 80 -11.89 -0.21 16.89
N GLU A 81 -11.31 0.26 17.99
CA GLU A 81 -10.68 1.58 18.05
C GLU A 81 -9.35 1.57 17.28
N PHE A 82 -9.00 2.72 16.72
CA PHE A 82 -7.75 2.94 16.00
C PHE A 82 -7.26 4.34 16.29
N GLU A 83 -5.96 4.49 16.60
CA GLU A 83 -5.33 5.78 16.81
C GLU A 83 -5.15 6.49 15.47
N ASP A 84 -5.56 7.75 15.38
CA ASP A 84 -5.29 8.60 14.21
C ASP A 84 -3.81 9.02 14.18
N SER A 85 -2.91 8.05 14.00
CA SER A 85 -1.51 8.31 13.69
C SER A 85 -1.40 8.92 12.29
N GLU A 86 -0.49 9.89 12.13
CA GLU A 86 -0.28 10.57 10.86
C GLU A 86 0.13 9.58 9.77
N GLU A 87 -0.71 9.43 8.73
CA GLU A 87 -0.55 8.47 7.62
C GLU A 87 0.67 8.77 6.73
N GLN A 88 1.42 9.83 7.00
CA GLN A 88 2.52 10.32 6.15
C GLN A 88 3.83 9.54 6.33
N ASP A 89 4.08 8.97 7.52
CA ASP A 89 5.36 8.31 7.87
C ASP A 89 5.21 6.79 8.11
N VAL A 90 4.29 6.14 7.40
CA VAL A 90 4.07 4.69 7.55
C VAL A 90 5.25 3.90 7.00
N GLN A 91 6.20 3.58 7.88
CA GLN A 91 7.31 2.68 7.61
C GLN A 91 7.02 1.29 8.19
N LEU A 92 6.76 0.33 7.32
CA LEU A 92 6.53 -1.07 7.70
C LEU A 92 7.73 -1.93 7.31
N SER A 93 8.10 -2.84 8.22
CA SER A 93 8.96 -3.98 7.93
C SER A 93 8.24 -5.01 7.07
N SER A 94 9.00 -5.92 6.45
CA SER A 94 8.45 -7.06 5.68
C SER A 94 7.47 -7.91 6.51
N THR A 95 7.80 -8.13 7.78
CA THR A 95 6.96 -8.89 8.70
C THR A 95 5.63 -8.18 8.98
N GLU A 96 5.67 -6.87 9.24
CA GLU A 96 4.47 -6.06 9.48
C GLU A 96 3.58 -6.03 8.24
N ARG A 97 4.15 -5.81 7.05
CA ARG A 97 3.40 -5.88 5.79
C ARG A 97 2.68 -7.21 5.64
N THR A 98 3.38 -8.31 5.86
CA THR A 98 2.83 -9.67 5.77
C THR A 98 1.71 -9.90 6.79
N PHE A 99 1.90 -9.41 8.02
CA PHE A 99 0.89 -9.51 9.07
C PHE A 99 -0.39 -8.74 8.70
N LEU A 100 -0.26 -7.48 8.27
CA LEU A 100 -1.41 -6.67 7.83
C LEU A 100 -2.14 -7.33 6.66
N ALA A 101 -1.41 -7.79 5.64
CA ALA A 101 -2.00 -8.42 4.47
C ALA A 101 -2.81 -9.69 4.83
N LYS A 102 -2.34 -10.50 5.78
CA LYS A 102 -3.05 -11.72 6.23
C LYS A 102 -4.33 -11.43 7.02
N ASN A 103 -4.41 -10.27 7.67
CA ASN A 103 -5.58 -9.88 8.46
C ASN A 103 -6.69 -9.22 7.63
N LEU A 104 -6.44 -8.95 6.34
CA LEU A 104 -7.45 -8.44 5.44
C LEU A 104 -8.50 -9.52 5.09
N PRO A 105 -9.75 -9.13 4.83
CA PRO A 105 -10.81 -10.10 4.55
C PRO A 105 -10.72 -10.66 3.12
N GLY A 106 -10.88 -11.98 3.00
CA GLY A 106 -11.13 -12.67 1.73
C GLY A 106 -10.06 -12.42 0.65
N GLN A 107 -10.52 -12.09 -0.57
CA GLN A 107 -9.63 -11.87 -1.73
C GLN A 107 -8.71 -10.66 -1.57
N LEU A 108 -9.01 -9.72 -0.66
CA LEU A 108 -8.09 -8.60 -0.39
C LEU A 108 -6.77 -9.12 0.19
N SER A 109 -6.82 -10.17 1.03
CA SER A 109 -5.61 -10.74 1.62
C SER A 109 -4.67 -11.33 0.59
N SER A 110 -5.20 -12.12 -0.35
CA SER A 110 -4.37 -12.74 -1.39
C SER A 110 -3.77 -11.70 -2.34
N LYS A 111 -4.53 -10.66 -2.71
CA LYS A 111 -4.04 -9.54 -3.52
C LYS A 111 -2.95 -8.75 -2.79
N ALA A 112 -3.14 -8.46 -1.51
CA ALA A 112 -2.15 -7.76 -0.70
C ALA A 112 -0.85 -8.56 -0.55
N GLN A 113 -0.94 -9.88 -0.40
CA GLN A 113 0.23 -10.76 -0.36
C GLN A 113 0.99 -10.77 -1.69
N ALA A 114 0.29 -10.90 -2.82
CA ALA A 114 0.92 -10.82 -4.15
C ALA A 114 1.61 -9.46 -4.39
N LEU A 115 0.99 -8.37 -3.94
CA LEU A 115 1.58 -7.03 -4.03
C LEU A 115 2.87 -6.92 -3.21
N ILE A 116 2.91 -7.50 -2.00
CA ILE A 116 4.12 -7.53 -1.15
C ILE A 116 5.24 -8.33 -1.82
N GLU A 117 4.91 -9.49 -2.39
CA GLU A 117 5.89 -10.33 -3.08
C GLU A 117 6.51 -9.62 -4.28
N ALA A 118 5.71 -8.88 -5.06
CA ALA A 118 6.19 -8.07 -6.17
C ALA A 118 7.18 -6.99 -5.69
N VAL A 119 6.82 -6.17 -4.69
CA VAL A 119 7.72 -5.08 -4.23
C VAL A 119 8.95 -5.56 -3.47
N GLU A 120 8.96 -6.81 -3.01
CA GLU A 120 10.14 -7.44 -2.39
C GLU A 120 11.05 -8.14 -3.40
N GLY A 121 10.68 -8.17 -4.69
CA GLY A 121 11.42 -8.84 -5.76
C GLY A 121 11.37 -10.38 -5.64
N LYS A 122 10.33 -10.92 -4.99
CA LYS A 122 10.12 -12.38 -4.86
C LYS A 122 9.41 -12.97 -6.08
N VAL A 123 8.77 -12.14 -6.89
CA VAL A 123 8.13 -12.49 -8.14
C VAL A 123 8.74 -11.62 -9.22
N CYS A 124 9.41 -12.23 -10.21
CA CYS A 124 9.75 -11.53 -11.45
C CYS A 124 8.46 -11.41 -12.28
N LEU A 125 8.12 -10.19 -12.71
CA LEU A 125 7.10 -9.95 -13.73
C LEU A 125 7.67 -10.17 -15.13
#